data_AF-A0A9D1BW89-F1
#
_entry.id   AF-A0A9D1BW89-F1
#
_cell.length_a   1.000
_cell.length_b   1.000
_cell.length_c   1.000
_cell.angle_alpha   90.00
_cell.angle_beta   90.00
_cell.angle_gamma   90.00
#
_symmetry.space_group_name_H-M   'P 1'
#
loop_
_entity.id
_entity.type
_entity.pdbx_description
1 polymer ?
#
loop_
_entity_poly.entity_id
_entity_poly.type
_entity_poly.pdbx_seq_one_letter_code
_entity_poly.pdbx_strand_id
1 'polypeptide(L)'
;MKKQAIQRNYNFPDADLYIQCIERIKYAHRDIKEFETYSYGKEKLAAFLNRCEKFRQLPDDDELVGDQMIVTDKKYAAAEKLKNAIRSIMTRVAIKYGNRSGRYRKFGTAKMGDMTDAQLLFCGRRVVRVARQQIDFLEDVGISENNIKRVADAAQAFELALNIQQDKISERDIAVESRVELGNKIYEELVLLCNIGKDIWAERNKAKYENYTIYESNNEEKKARKAKQTKDNSKKEK
;
A
#
# COMPACT_ATOMS: atom_id res chain seq x y z
N MET A 1 -12.21 5.60 -15.11
CA MET A 1 -13.07 4.98 -14.07
C MET A 1 -12.16 4.33 -13.04
N LYS A 2 -12.40 4.52 -11.73
CA LYS A 2 -11.67 3.77 -10.68
C LYS A 2 -12.04 2.28 -10.83
N LYS A 3 -11.06 1.37 -10.94
CA LYS A 3 -11.30 -0.08 -10.91
C LYS A 3 -12.05 -0.40 -9.61
N GLN A 4 -13.12 -1.17 -9.68
CA GLN A 4 -13.84 -1.59 -8.47
C GLN A 4 -12.89 -2.43 -7.61
N ALA A 5 -12.83 -2.12 -6.32
CA ALA A 5 -12.02 -2.88 -5.38
C ALA A 5 -12.48 -4.34 -5.37
N ILE A 6 -11.53 -5.26 -5.61
CA ILE A 6 -11.79 -6.69 -5.60
C ILE A 6 -12.08 -7.11 -4.16
N GLN A 7 -13.16 -7.86 -3.96
CA GLN A 7 -13.53 -8.37 -2.64
C GLN A 7 -13.12 -9.84 -2.50
N ARG A 8 -12.79 -10.24 -1.26
CA ARG A 8 -12.53 -11.64 -0.94
C ARG A 8 -13.80 -12.48 -1.14
N ASN A 9 -13.62 -13.65 -1.75
CA ASN A 9 -14.68 -14.64 -1.98
C ASN A 9 -14.93 -15.54 -0.76
N TYR A 10 -14.03 -15.51 0.21
CA TYR A 10 -14.09 -16.19 1.49
C TYR A 10 -14.26 -15.20 2.65
N ASN A 11 -14.72 -15.69 3.80
CA ASN A 11 -15.10 -14.90 4.98
C ASN A 11 -14.22 -15.18 6.21
N PHE A 12 -13.14 -15.96 6.06
CA PHE A 12 -12.17 -16.30 7.09
C PHE A 12 -10.80 -15.65 6.81
N PRO A 13 -9.90 -15.57 7.79
CA PRO A 13 -8.55 -15.04 7.62
C PRO A 13 -7.73 -15.72 6.50
N ASP A 14 -6.85 -14.95 5.87
CA ASP A 14 -5.91 -15.43 4.85
C ASP A 14 -5.03 -16.59 5.36
N ALA A 15 -4.66 -16.58 6.64
CA ALA A 15 -3.91 -17.66 7.29
C ALA A 15 -4.73 -18.96 7.32
N ASP A 16 -6.00 -18.89 7.69
CA ASP A 16 -6.90 -20.05 7.73
C ASP A 16 -7.16 -20.58 6.33
N LEU A 17 -7.24 -19.71 5.32
CA LEU A 17 -7.30 -20.12 3.92
C LEU A 17 -6.09 -20.96 3.52
N TYR A 18 -4.89 -20.49 3.83
CA TYR A 18 -3.66 -21.22 3.52
C TYR A 18 -3.66 -22.60 4.21
N ILE A 19 -3.96 -22.66 5.51
CA ILE A 19 -4.00 -23.93 6.25
C ILE A 19 -5.03 -24.89 5.65
N GLN A 20 -6.24 -24.42 5.35
CA GLN A 20 -7.27 -25.25 4.71
C GLN A 20 -6.79 -25.79 3.35
N CYS A 21 -6.19 -24.95 2.50
CA CYS A 21 -5.63 -25.39 1.22
C CYS A 21 -4.58 -26.50 1.40
N ILE A 22 -3.60 -26.31 2.29
CA ILE A 22 -2.53 -27.28 2.52
C ILE A 22 -3.07 -28.61 3.06
N GLU A 23 -4.02 -28.57 4.00
CA GLU A 23 -4.66 -29.78 4.53
C GLU A 23 -5.40 -30.56 3.45
N ARG A 24 -6.18 -29.88 2.60
CA ARG A 24 -6.98 -30.55 1.57
C ARG A 24 -6.10 -31.03 0.40
N ILE A 25 -5.02 -30.34 0.08
CA ILE A 25 -3.98 -30.84 -0.84
C ILE A 25 -3.39 -32.15 -0.30
N LYS A 26 -3.12 -32.26 1.01
CA LYS A 26 -2.63 -33.49 1.63
C LYS A 26 -3.64 -34.64 1.53
N TYR A 27 -4.93 -34.37 1.74
CA TYR A 27 -5.97 -35.38 1.56
C TYR A 27 -6.09 -35.83 0.10
N ALA A 28 -6.08 -34.89 -0.86
CA ALA A 28 -6.11 -35.22 -2.28
C ALA A 28 -4.87 -36.02 -2.75
N HIS A 29 -3.69 -35.77 -2.16
CA HIS A 29 -2.52 -36.63 -2.41
C HIS A 29 -2.72 -38.07 -1.93
N ARG A 30 -3.36 -38.26 -0.76
CA ARG A 30 -3.71 -39.60 -0.24
C ARG A 30 -4.69 -40.31 -1.18
N ASP A 31 -5.65 -39.58 -1.72
CA ASP A 31 -6.75 -40.09 -2.54
C ASP A 31 -6.52 -39.87 -4.06
N ILE A 32 -5.26 -39.79 -4.49
CA ILE A 32 -4.90 -39.33 -5.84
C ILE A 32 -5.48 -40.19 -6.96
N LYS A 33 -5.62 -41.50 -6.73
CA LYS A 33 -6.15 -42.45 -7.73
C LYS A 33 -7.60 -42.11 -8.08
N GLU A 34 -8.39 -41.73 -7.09
CA GLU A 34 -9.77 -41.31 -7.27
C GLU A 34 -9.85 -39.90 -7.89
N PHE A 35 -8.94 -38.99 -7.55
CA PHE A 35 -8.91 -37.65 -8.15
C PHE A 35 -8.50 -37.66 -9.63
N GLU A 36 -7.69 -38.64 -10.07
CA GLU A 36 -7.33 -38.82 -11.48
C GLU A 36 -8.55 -39.12 -12.38
N THR A 37 -9.62 -39.73 -11.86
CA THR A 37 -10.86 -39.96 -12.63
C THR A 37 -11.60 -38.67 -12.96
N TYR A 38 -11.38 -37.60 -12.20
CA TYR A 38 -11.91 -36.24 -12.44
C TYR A 38 -10.93 -35.38 -13.23
N SER A 39 -9.90 -35.97 -13.86
CA SER A 39 -8.81 -35.23 -14.51
C SER A 39 -8.13 -34.24 -13.57
N TYR A 40 -8.08 -34.57 -12.27
CA TYR A 40 -7.42 -33.80 -11.23
C TYR A 40 -6.18 -34.55 -10.71
N GLY A 41 -5.20 -34.71 -11.60
CA GLY A 41 -3.98 -35.45 -11.29
C GLY A 41 -2.93 -34.66 -10.51
N LYS A 42 -1.76 -35.29 -10.32
CA LYS A 42 -0.62 -34.74 -9.57
C LYS A 42 -0.15 -33.37 -10.06
N GLU A 43 -0.21 -33.12 -11.36
CA GLU A 43 0.19 -31.85 -11.95
C GLU A 43 -0.70 -30.69 -11.48
N LYS A 44 -2.02 -30.89 -11.42
CA LYS A 44 -2.95 -29.86 -10.90
C LYS A 44 -2.76 -29.62 -9.41
N LEU A 45 -2.51 -30.68 -8.63
CA LEU A 45 -2.17 -30.55 -7.21
C LEU A 45 -0.86 -29.77 -6.99
N ALA A 46 0.18 -30.06 -7.79
CA ALA A 46 1.44 -29.33 -7.72
C ALA A 46 1.26 -27.85 -8.11
N ALA A 47 0.45 -27.56 -9.13
CA ALA A 47 0.11 -26.20 -9.51
C ALA A 47 -0.68 -25.48 -8.40
N PHE A 48 -1.61 -26.16 -7.73
CA PHE A 48 -2.36 -25.60 -6.60
C PHE A 48 -1.44 -25.29 -5.42
N LEU A 49 -0.55 -26.22 -5.05
CA LEU A 49 0.45 -26.01 -4.00
C LEU A 49 1.37 -24.81 -4.32
N ASN A 50 1.85 -24.69 -5.56
CA ASN A 50 2.66 -23.56 -5.99
C ASN A 50 1.92 -22.22 -5.84
N ARG A 51 0.61 -22.16 -6.16
CA ARG A 51 -0.19 -20.96 -5.90
C ARG A 51 -0.31 -20.63 -4.41
N CYS A 52 -0.44 -21.64 -3.55
CA CYS A 52 -0.48 -21.46 -2.10
C CYS A 52 0.86 -20.93 -1.55
N GLU A 53 1.98 -21.44 -2.06
CA GLU A 53 3.32 -20.92 -1.68
C GLU A 53 3.53 -19.48 -2.15
N LYS A 54 3.09 -19.14 -3.36
CA LYS A 54 3.09 -17.73 -3.82
C LYS A 54 2.23 -16.84 -2.93
N PHE A 55 1.06 -17.32 -2.50
CA PHE A 55 0.18 -16.56 -1.61
C PHE A 55 0.82 -16.30 -0.25
N ARG A 56 1.47 -17.32 0.31
CA ARG A 56 2.22 -17.21 1.57
C ARG A 56 3.38 -16.22 1.50
N GLN A 57 4.03 -16.11 0.34
CA GLN A 57 5.17 -15.20 0.13
C GLN A 57 4.77 -13.74 -0.10
N LEU A 58 3.49 -13.45 -0.32
CA LEU A 58 3.04 -12.07 -0.41
C LEU A 58 3.16 -11.40 0.96
N PRO A 59 3.61 -10.13 1.02
CA PRO A 59 3.63 -9.39 2.26
C PRO A 59 2.20 -9.21 2.79
N ASP A 60 2.08 -9.08 4.11
CA ASP A 60 0.84 -8.65 4.73
C ASP A 60 0.73 -7.12 4.78
N ASP A 61 -0.43 -6.62 5.18
CA ASP A 61 -0.66 -5.17 5.22
C ASP A 61 0.15 -4.49 6.32
N ASP A 62 0.47 -5.19 7.41
CA ASP A 62 1.23 -4.64 8.54
C ASP A 62 2.70 -4.40 8.16
N GLU A 63 3.31 -5.35 7.44
CA GLU A 63 4.64 -5.20 6.85
C GLU A 63 4.70 -3.98 5.92
N LEU A 64 3.70 -3.83 5.04
CA LEU A 64 3.62 -2.72 4.08
C LEU A 64 3.36 -1.37 4.76
N VAL A 65 2.55 -1.34 5.83
CA VAL A 65 2.35 -0.15 6.66
C VAL A 65 3.65 0.23 7.36
N GLY A 66 4.41 -0.74 7.87
CA GLY A 66 5.74 -0.49 8.45
C GLY A 66 6.68 0.19 7.45
N ASP A 67 6.76 -0.33 6.22
CA ASP A 67 7.55 0.28 5.14
C ASP A 67 7.09 1.71 4.83
N GLN A 68 5.77 1.94 4.76
CA GLN A 68 5.18 3.26 4.54
C GLN A 68 5.55 4.25 5.67
N MET A 69 5.57 3.78 6.92
CA MET A 69 5.98 4.60 8.08
C MET A 69 7.44 5.00 7.96
N ILE A 70 8.35 4.07 7.63
CA ILE A 70 9.78 4.34 7.48
C ILE A 70 10.05 5.44 6.43
N VAL A 71 9.39 5.37 5.27
CA VAL A 71 9.58 6.41 4.23
C VAL A 71 8.92 7.74 4.61
N THR A 72 7.84 7.70 5.38
CA THR A 72 7.18 8.90 5.92
C THR A 72 8.11 9.63 6.89
N ASP A 73 8.81 8.92 7.77
CA ASP A 73 9.79 9.50 8.69
C ASP A 73 10.98 10.11 7.93
N LYS A 74 11.48 9.42 6.90
CA LYS A 74 12.53 9.97 6.02
C LYS A 74 12.10 11.26 5.34
N LYS A 75 10.85 11.33 4.88
CA LYS A 75 10.27 12.56 4.32
C LYS A 75 10.25 13.69 5.35
N TYR A 76 9.76 13.44 6.57
CA TYR A 76 9.72 14.46 7.62
C TYR A 76 11.13 14.94 8.01
N ALA A 77 12.10 14.04 8.11
CA ALA A 77 13.50 14.41 8.33
C ALA A 77 14.05 15.29 7.20
N ALA A 78 13.73 14.99 5.94
CA ALA A 78 14.13 15.82 4.79
C ALA A 78 13.44 17.20 4.79
N ALA A 79 12.15 17.25 5.17
CA ALA A 79 11.40 18.51 5.32
C ALA A 79 12.05 19.42 6.37
N GLU A 80 12.42 18.88 7.53
CA GLU A 80 13.10 19.65 8.58
C GLU A 80 14.49 20.11 8.16
N LYS A 81 15.25 19.29 7.42
CA LYS A 81 16.53 19.72 6.82
C LYS A 81 16.34 20.91 5.87
N LEU A 82 15.30 20.87 5.03
CA LEU A 82 14.97 21.99 4.14
C LEU A 82 14.59 23.25 4.92
N LYS A 83 13.71 23.13 5.93
CA LYS A 83 13.34 24.25 6.81
C LYS A 83 14.57 24.85 7.51
N ASN A 84 15.46 24.01 8.02
CA ASN A 84 16.71 24.44 8.67
C ASN A 84 17.61 25.22 7.69
N ALA A 85 17.79 24.71 6.46
CA ALA A 85 18.59 25.37 5.43
C ALA A 85 17.98 26.72 5.03
N ILE A 86 16.65 26.80 4.86
CA ILE A 86 15.94 28.04 4.58
C ILE A 86 16.13 29.05 5.73
N ARG A 87 15.93 28.64 6.99
CA ARG A 87 16.11 29.53 8.16
C ARG A 87 17.52 30.12 8.20
N SER A 88 18.55 29.32 7.90
CA SER A 88 19.93 29.80 7.87
C SER A 88 20.14 30.96 6.89
N ILE A 89 19.54 30.93 5.70
CA ILE A 89 19.60 32.05 4.74
C ILE A 89 18.77 33.22 5.26
N MET A 90 17.54 32.95 5.73
CA MET A 90 16.63 34.02 6.14
C MET A 90 17.14 34.83 7.34
N THR A 91 17.86 34.21 8.28
CA THR A 91 18.51 34.94 9.38
C THR A 91 19.51 35.97 8.85
N ARG A 92 20.30 35.62 7.82
CA ARG A 92 21.27 36.54 7.20
C ARG A 92 20.56 37.66 6.43
N VAL A 93 19.51 37.32 5.69
CA VAL A 93 18.68 38.32 4.99
C VAL A 93 18.02 39.28 6.00
N ALA A 94 17.57 38.79 7.15
CA ALA A 94 16.98 39.61 8.20
C ALA A 94 18.00 40.58 8.82
N ILE A 95 19.26 40.17 8.99
CA ILE A 95 20.34 41.04 9.47
C ILE A 95 20.52 42.23 8.52
N LYS A 96 20.53 41.99 7.20
CA LYS A 96 20.74 43.07 6.21
C LYS A 96 19.56 44.01 6.05
N TYR A 97 18.35 43.46 5.97
CA TYR A 97 17.18 44.24 5.51
C TYR A 97 16.06 44.36 6.56
N GLY A 98 16.13 43.64 7.67
CA GLY A 98 15.04 43.52 8.64
C GLY A 98 13.86 42.69 8.11
N ASN A 99 13.14 42.06 9.03
CA ASN A 99 12.03 41.14 8.73
C ASN A 99 10.76 41.82 8.15
N ARG A 100 10.63 43.14 8.29
CA ARG A 100 9.49 43.94 7.77
C ARG A 100 9.72 44.50 6.36
N SER A 101 10.91 44.31 5.78
CA SER A 101 11.23 44.85 4.46
C SER A 101 10.59 44.06 3.31
N GLY A 102 10.37 44.73 2.18
CA GLY A 102 9.97 44.06 0.94
C GLY A 102 11.01 43.05 0.44
N ARG A 103 12.31 43.35 0.66
CA ARG A 103 13.43 42.44 0.30
C ARG A 103 13.37 41.13 1.09
N TYR A 104 13.08 41.19 2.39
CA TYR A 104 12.85 39.99 3.20
C TYR A 104 11.59 39.24 2.75
N ARG A 105 10.47 39.95 2.55
CA ARG A 105 9.19 39.32 2.12
C ARG A 105 9.28 38.62 0.76
N LYS A 106 10.15 39.07 -0.15
CA LYS A 106 10.35 38.46 -1.49
C LYS A 106 10.71 36.97 -1.44
N PHE A 107 11.33 36.51 -0.35
CA PHE A 107 11.66 35.09 -0.14
C PHE A 107 10.44 34.21 0.15
N GLY A 108 9.33 34.79 0.63
CA GLY A 108 8.07 34.07 0.83
C GLY A 108 8.13 32.95 1.88
N THR A 109 8.90 33.15 2.95
CA THR A 109 9.12 32.16 4.03
C THR A 109 8.19 32.37 5.24
N ALA A 110 7.16 33.21 5.09
CA ALA A 110 6.18 33.44 6.14
C ALA A 110 5.40 32.16 6.45
N LYS A 111 5.18 31.87 7.73
CA LYS A 111 4.44 30.69 8.20
C LYS A 111 4.96 29.35 7.64
N MET A 112 6.28 29.22 7.50
CA MET A 112 6.91 28.00 6.98
C MET A 112 6.57 26.72 7.80
N GLY A 113 6.20 26.87 9.08
CA GLY A 113 5.73 25.76 9.91
C GLY A 113 4.38 25.19 9.47
N ASP A 114 3.54 26.01 8.84
CA ASP A 114 2.16 25.66 8.45
C ASP A 114 2.06 25.28 6.96
N MET A 115 3.19 25.25 6.25
CA MET A 115 3.23 24.95 4.83
C MET A 115 2.95 23.47 4.58
N THR A 116 2.12 23.18 3.58
CA THR A 116 2.02 21.84 3.01
C THR A 116 3.35 21.42 2.37
N ASP A 117 3.54 20.11 2.15
CA ASP A 117 4.76 19.58 1.51
C ASP A 117 5.07 20.28 0.18
N ALA A 118 4.05 20.46 -0.67
CA ALA A 118 4.20 21.19 -1.93
C ALA A 118 4.60 22.65 -1.72
N GLN A 119 3.94 23.35 -0.79
CA GLN A 119 4.26 24.74 -0.48
C GLN A 119 5.69 24.90 0.03
N LEU A 120 6.16 23.99 0.90
CA LEU A 120 7.51 24.00 1.43
C LEU A 120 8.55 23.76 0.33
N LEU A 121 8.32 22.81 -0.58
CA LEU A 121 9.19 22.55 -1.73
C LEU A 121 9.33 23.79 -2.63
N PHE A 122 8.20 24.41 -2.99
CA PHE A 122 8.22 25.65 -3.79
C PHE A 122 8.85 26.83 -3.02
N CYS A 123 8.68 26.88 -1.70
CA CYS A 123 9.35 27.86 -0.83
C CYS A 123 10.87 27.72 -0.92
N GLY A 124 11.41 26.51 -0.77
CA GLY A 124 12.85 26.22 -0.92
C GLY A 124 13.41 26.65 -2.27
N ARG A 125 12.73 26.27 -3.36
CA ARG A 125 13.12 26.68 -4.73
C ARG A 125 13.06 28.20 -4.92
N ARG A 126 12.06 28.87 -4.34
CA ARG A 126 11.96 30.34 -4.36
C ARG A 126 13.12 30.98 -3.62
N VAL A 127 13.49 30.49 -2.44
CA VAL A 127 14.62 30.99 -1.65
C VAL A 127 15.91 30.91 -2.46
N VAL A 128 16.18 29.78 -3.11
CA VAL A 128 17.35 29.61 -4.00
C VAL A 128 17.37 30.66 -5.10
N ARG A 129 16.26 30.79 -5.84
CA ARG A 129 16.14 31.74 -6.95
C ARG A 129 16.33 33.20 -6.49
N VAL A 130 15.69 33.59 -5.39
CA VAL A 130 15.71 34.97 -4.88
C VAL A 130 17.05 35.31 -4.24
N ALA A 131 17.71 34.34 -3.59
CA ALA A 131 19.07 34.51 -3.04
C ALA A 131 20.09 34.73 -4.17
N ARG A 132 20.06 33.92 -5.23
CA ARG A 132 20.96 34.09 -6.39
C ARG A 132 20.80 35.44 -7.07
N GLN A 133 19.57 35.91 -7.25
CA GLN A 133 19.28 37.22 -7.84
C GLN A 133 19.81 38.40 -7.01
N GLN A 134 20.11 38.19 -5.73
CA GLN A 134 20.55 39.24 -4.81
C GLN A 134 21.92 38.91 -4.20
N ILE A 135 22.68 37.99 -4.81
CA ILE A 135 23.90 37.46 -4.20
C ILE A 135 24.94 38.55 -3.95
N ASP A 136 25.15 39.46 -4.91
CA ASP A 136 26.04 40.61 -4.80
C ASP A 136 25.64 41.55 -3.64
N PHE A 137 24.35 41.58 -3.31
CA PHE A 137 23.84 42.37 -2.20
C PHE A 137 23.74 41.58 -0.90
N LEU A 138 24.12 40.31 -0.83
CA LEU A 138 24.00 39.48 0.36
C LEU A 138 25.35 38.89 0.80
N GLU A 139 26.41 39.14 0.04
CA GLU A 139 27.76 38.67 0.33
C GLU A 139 28.31 39.22 1.66
N ASP A 140 28.03 40.48 1.98
CA ASP A 140 28.43 41.16 3.22
C ASP A 140 27.81 40.53 4.49
N VAL A 141 26.66 39.86 4.37
CA VAL A 141 26.05 39.07 5.46
C VAL A 141 26.40 37.58 5.38
N GLY A 142 27.41 37.24 4.58
CA GLY A 142 27.98 35.90 4.46
C GLY A 142 27.06 34.90 3.77
N ILE A 143 26.19 35.35 2.87
CA ILE A 143 25.50 34.46 1.93
C ILE A 143 26.42 34.23 0.75
N SER A 144 26.73 32.96 0.51
CA SER A 144 27.52 32.49 -0.63
C SER A 144 26.73 31.46 -1.46
N GLU A 145 27.23 31.12 -2.64
CA GLU A 145 26.65 30.05 -3.46
C GLU A 145 26.62 28.71 -2.71
N ASN A 146 27.55 28.46 -1.76
CA ASN A 146 27.52 27.27 -0.91
C ASN A 146 26.27 27.22 -0.01
N ASN A 147 25.84 28.36 0.55
CA ASN A 147 24.62 28.42 1.36
C ASN A 147 23.39 28.14 0.51
N ILE A 148 23.35 28.70 -0.70
CA ILE A 148 22.26 28.53 -1.66
C ILE A 148 22.18 27.07 -2.12
N LYS A 149 23.32 26.48 -2.46
CA LYS A 149 23.44 25.07 -2.85
C LYS A 149 22.91 24.15 -1.75
N ARG A 150 23.21 24.41 -0.48
CA ARG A 150 22.63 23.63 0.65
C ARG A 150 21.10 23.64 0.67
N VAL A 151 20.45 24.75 0.32
CA VAL A 151 18.98 24.81 0.21
C VAL A 151 18.50 24.05 -1.03
N ALA A 152 19.20 24.19 -2.17
CA ALA A 152 18.88 23.47 -3.39
C ALA A 152 18.97 21.94 -3.19
N ASP A 153 20.06 21.46 -2.61
CA ASP A 153 20.29 20.04 -2.32
C ASP A 153 19.24 19.51 -1.33
N ALA A 154 18.90 20.28 -0.29
CA ALA A 154 17.85 19.90 0.66
C ALA A 154 16.46 19.87 0.01
N ALA A 155 16.17 20.78 -0.92
CA ALA A 155 14.91 20.78 -1.67
C ALA A 155 14.80 19.56 -2.60
N GLN A 156 15.88 19.21 -3.29
CA GLN A 156 15.94 18.01 -4.12
C GLN A 156 15.80 16.72 -3.29
N ALA A 157 16.47 16.64 -2.14
CA ALA A 157 16.34 15.50 -1.24
C ALA A 157 14.91 15.36 -0.68
N PHE A 158 14.25 16.47 -0.37
CA PHE A 158 12.87 16.48 0.08
C PHE A 158 11.89 16.04 -1.03
N GLU A 159 12.08 16.52 -2.27
CA GLU A 159 11.29 16.08 -3.43
C GLU A 159 11.46 14.60 -3.72
N LEU A 160 12.69 14.08 -3.66
CA LEU A 160 12.94 12.65 -3.80
C LEU A 160 12.20 11.84 -2.72
N ALA A 161 12.25 12.29 -1.47
CA ALA A 161 11.55 11.62 -0.37
C ALA A 161 10.01 11.66 -0.53
N LEU A 162 9.46 12.74 -1.09
CA LEU A 162 8.03 12.83 -1.44
C LEU A 162 7.63 11.79 -2.47
N ASN A 163 8.42 11.67 -3.55
CA ASN A 163 8.15 10.71 -4.62
C ASN A 163 8.23 9.27 -4.10
N ILE A 164 9.28 8.94 -3.34
CA ILE A 164 9.43 7.61 -2.72
C ILE A 164 8.26 7.29 -1.79
N GLN A 165 7.78 8.25 -0.99
CA GLN A 165 6.60 8.04 -0.15
C GLN A 165 5.37 7.71 -0.99
N GLN A 166 5.14 8.44 -2.07
CA GLN A 166 4.01 8.24 -2.96
C GLN A 166 4.06 6.89 -3.68
N ASP A 167 5.26 6.46 -4.09
CA ASP A 167 5.49 5.15 -4.69
C ASP A 167 5.16 4.04 -3.70
N LYS A 168 5.61 4.16 -2.44
CA LYS A 168 5.30 3.18 -1.38
C LYS A 168 3.82 3.07 -1.05
N ILE A 169 3.09 4.18 -1.04
CA ILE A 169 1.62 4.16 -0.90
C ILE A 169 0.99 3.37 -2.04
N SER A 170 1.47 3.60 -3.27
CA SER A 170 0.94 2.92 -4.46
C SER A 170 1.31 1.44 -4.50
N GLU A 171 2.53 1.07 -4.11
CA GLU A 171 2.98 -0.32 -3.98
C GLU A 171 2.11 -1.09 -2.97
N ARG A 172 1.77 -0.47 -1.83
CA ARG A 172 0.88 -1.08 -0.84
C ARG A 172 -0.50 -1.38 -1.43
N ASP A 173 -1.11 -0.40 -2.12
CA ASP A 173 -2.42 -0.59 -2.76
C ASP A 173 -2.38 -1.76 -3.76
N ILE A 174 -1.32 -1.85 -4.57
CA ILE A 174 -1.12 -2.94 -5.54
C ILE A 174 -0.94 -4.29 -4.83
N ALA A 175 -0.16 -4.33 -3.76
CA ALA A 175 0.12 -5.56 -3.02
C ALA A 175 -1.14 -6.10 -2.31
N VAL A 176 -1.95 -5.22 -1.72
CA VAL A 176 -3.24 -5.58 -1.12
C VAL A 176 -4.17 -6.17 -2.17
N GLU A 177 -4.29 -5.54 -3.35
CA GLU A 177 -5.10 -6.06 -4.45
C GLU A 177 -4.59 -7.42 -4.95
N SER A 178 -3.28 -7.54 -5.15
CA SER A 178 -2.62 -8.79 -5.58
C SER A 178 -2.87 -9.94 -4.59
N ARG A 179 -2.85 -9.65 -3.28
CA ARG A 179 -3.16 -10.63 -2.24
C ARG A 179 -4.61 -11.07 -2.28
N VAL A 180 -5.56 -10.16 -2.46
CA VAL A 180 -6.98 -10.52 -2.61
C VAL A 180 -7.21 -11.35 -3.87
N GLU A 181 -6.63 -10.96 -5.00
CA GLU A 181 -6.74 -11.70 -6.26
C GLU A 181 -6.21 -13.13 -6.13
N LEU A 182 -5.02 -13.31 -5.55
CA LEU A 182 -4.43 -14.63 -5.38
C LEU A 182 -5.18 -15.45 -4.33
N GLY A 183 -5.63 -14.82 -3.24
CA GLY A 183 -6.49 -15.44 -2.24
C GLY A 183 -7.78 -16.00 -2.86
N ASN A 184 -8.43 -15.22 -3.73
CA ASN A 184 -9.63 -15.67 -4.44
C ASN A 184 -9.35 -16.86 -5.35
N LYS A 185 -8.22 -16.85 -6.08
CA LYS A 185 -7.82 -17.97 -6.95
C LYS A 185 -7.55 -19.25 -6.17
N ILE A 186 -6.88 -19.18 -5.02
CA ILE A 186 -6.64 -20.39 -4.20
C ILE A 186 -7.92 -20.86 -3.51
N TYR A 187 -8.83 -19.95 -3.16
CA TYR A 187 -10.14 -20.33 -2.61
C TYR A 187 -11.04 -21.02 -3.65
N GLU A 188 -11.06 -20.52 -4.89
CA GLU A 188 -11.79 -21.18 -5.99
C GLU A 188 -11.25 -22.60 -6.24
N GLU A 189 -9.93 -22.77 -6.24
CA GLU A 189 -9.28 -24.08 -6.39
C GLU A 189 -9.57 -25.01 -5.19
N LEU A 190 -9.58 -24.47 -3.96
CA LEU A 190 -9.97 -25.20 -2.75
C LEU A 190 -11.41 -25.72 -2.86
N VAL A 191 -12.36 -24.86 -3.27
CA VAL A 191 -13.77 -25.25 -3.43
C VAL A 191 -13.92 -26.36 -4.48
N LEU A 192 -13.23 -26.23 -5.62
CA LEU A 192 -13.23 -27.26 -6.67
C LEU A 192 -12.72 -28.60 -6.14
N LEU A 193 -11.56 -28.61 -5.49
CA LEU A 193 -10.94 -29.82 -4.95
C LEU A 193 -11.83 -30.46 -3.88
N CYS A 194 -12.46 -29.67 -3.02
CA CYS A 194 -13.40 -30.17 -2.01
C CYS A 194 -14.68 -30.74 -2.63
N ASN A 195 -15.20 -30.14 -3.69
CA ASN A 195 -16.38 -30.68 -4.39
C ASN A 195 -16.07 -32.04 -5.03
N ILE A 196 -14.91 -32.20 -5.67
CA ILE A 196 -14.44 -33.48 -6.20
C ILE A 196 -14.29 -34.52 -5.07
N GLY A 197 -13.62 -34.15 -3.97
CA GLY A 197 -13.43 -35.06 -2.84
C GLY A 197 -14.73 -35.52 -2.17
N LYS A 198 -15.70 -34.61 -2.01
CA LYS A 198 -17.04 -34.97 -1.51
C LYS A 198 -17.76 -35.93 -2.44
N ASP A 199 -17.71 -35.70 -3.75
CA ASP A 199 -18.35 -36.57 -4.74
C ASP A 199 -17.74 -37.98 -4.73
N ILE A 200 -16.40 -38.07 -4.70
CA ILE A 200 -15.67 -39.34 -4.59
C ILE A 200 -16.11 -40.16 -3.37
N TRP A 201 -16.30 -39.51 -2.21
CA TRP A 201 -16.50 -40.20 -0.93
C TRP A 201 -17.93 -40.25 -0.42
N ALA A 202 -18.89 -39.58 -1.09
CA ALA A 202 -20.28 -39.41 -0.65
C ALA A 202 -20.95 -40.71 -0.20
N GLU A 203 -20.80 -41.78 -0.98
CA GLU A 203 -21.42 -43.08 -0.71
C GLU A 203 -20.40 -44.15 -0.28
N ARG A 204 -19.10 -43.80 -0.24
CA ARG A 204 -18.01 -44.77 -0.03
C ARG A 204 -17.41 -44.71 1.37
N ASN A 205 -17.21 -43.52 1.92
CA ASN A 205 -16.57 -43.36 3.23
C ASN A 205 -16.88 -42.00 3.86
N LYS A 206 -17.73 -42.00 4.89
CA LYS A 206 -18.13 -40.78 5.62
C LYS A 206 -16.93 -40.02 6.21
N ALA A 207 -15.96 -40.71 6.82
CA ALA A 207 -14.81 -40.05 7.43
C ALA A 207 -13.95 -39.32 6.39
N LYS A 208 -13.78 -39.91 5.20
CA LYS A 208 -13.08 -39.23 4.10
C LYS A 208 -13.91 -38.12 3.46
N TYR A 209 -15.23 -38.24 3.41
CA TYR A 209 -16.11 -37.16 2.97
C TYR A 209 -15.92 -35.91 3.83
N GLU A 210 -15.92 -36.05 5.16
CA GLU A 210 -15.79 -34.92 6.08
C GLU A 210 -14.46 -34.17 5.93
N ASN A 211 -13.39 -34.86 5.51
CA ASN A 211 -12.10 -34.22 5.21
C ASN A 211 -12.19 -33.15 4.09
N TYR A 212 -13.22 -33.23 3.24
CA TYR A 212 -13.48 -32.30 2.13
C TYR A 212 -14.67 -31.36 2.40
N THR A 213 -15.24 -31.40 3.60
CA THR A 213 -16.24 -30.41 4.00
C THR A 213 -15.53 -29.10 4.36
N ILE A 214 -15.95 -28.01 3.70
CA ILE A 214 -15.57 -26.64 4.06
C ILE A 214 -16.74 -26.07 4.84
N TYR A 215 -16.59 -25.93 6.15
CA TYR A 215 -17.57 -25.20 6.96
C TYR A 215 -17.22 -23.72 6.91
N GLU A 216 -18.23 -22.92 6.58
CA GLU A 216 -18.22 -21.45 6.50
C GLU A 216 -17.61 -20.81 5.23
N SER A 217 -18.50 -20.48 4.30
CA SER A 217 -18.48 -19.17 3.64
C SER A 217 -19.92 -18.70 3.47
N ASN A 218 -20.45 -17.99 4.47
CA ASN A 218 -21.75 -17.32 4.37
C ASN A 218 -21.66 -16.04 3.50
N ASN A 219 -20.67 -15.94 2.62
CA ASN A 219 -20.39 -14.75 1.84
C ASN A 219 -21.50 -14.51 0.79
N GLU A 220 -22.04 -15.56 0.17
CA GLU A 220 -23.19 -15.45 -0.73
C GLU A 220 -24.45 -15.01 0.02
N GLU A 221 -24.72 -15.58 1.20
CA GLU A 221 -25.82 -15.17 2.07
C GLU A 221 -25.68 -13.71 2.54
N LYS A 222 -24.47 -13.27 2.87
CA LYS A 222 -24.15 -11.88 3.23
C LYS A 222 -24.31 -10.95 2.04
N LYS A 223 -23.85 -11.32 0.84
CA LYS A 223 -24.07 -10.56 -0.42
C LYS A 223 -25.57 -10.43 -0.72
N ALA A 224 -26.33 -11.52 -0.58
CA ALA A 224 -27.78 -11.53 -0.74
C ALA A 224 -28.49 -10.65 0.31
N ARG A 225 -28.04 -10.67 1.57
CA ARG A 225 -28.59 -9.85 2.65
C ARG A 225 -28.30 -8.35 2.45
N LYS A 226 -27.07 -8.00 2.06
CA LYS A 226 -26.70 -6.62 1.71
C LYS A 226 -27.52 -6.12 0.52
N ALA A 227 -27.63 -6.90 -0.55
CA ALA A 227 -28.44 -6.52 -1.72
C ALA A 227 -29.92 -6.29 -1.40
N LYS A 228 -30.49 -7.06 -0.46
CA LYS A 228 -31.86 -6.83 0.05
C LYS A 228 -31.96 -5.52 0.85
N GLN A 229 -31.02 -5.26 1.76
CA GLN A 229 -31.00 -4.01 2.54
C GLN A 229 -30.84 -2.76 1.68
N THR A 230 -30.00 -2.78 0.64
CA THR A 230 -29.84 -1.64 -0.27
C THR A 230 -31.13 -1.36 -1.06
N LYS A 231 -31.86 -2.40 -1.48
CA LYS A 231 -33.15 -2.28 -2.15
C LYS A 231 -34.23 -1.70 -1.23
N ASP A 232 -34.27 -2.11 0.04
CA ASP A 232 -35.25 -1.59 0.99
C ASP A 232 -34.99 -0.13 1.39
N ASN A 233 -33.73 0.28 1.53
CA ASN A 233 -33.39 1.69 1.79
C ASN A 233 -33.75 2.59 0.59
N SER A 234 -33.51 2.15 -0.65
CA SER A 234 -33.90 2.90 -1.85
C SER A 234 -35.42 3.04 -2.05
N LYS A 235 -36.23 2.20 -1.39
CA LYS A 235 -37.70 2.27 -1.40
C LYS A 235 -38.27 3.20 -0.33
N LYS A 236 -37.51 3.49 0.74
CA LYS A 236 -37.93 4.39 1.82
C LYS A 236 -37.63 5.86 1.54
N GLU A 237 -36.79 6.15 0.54
CA GLU A 237 -36.40 7.51 0.12
C GLU A 237 -37.20 8.03 -1.09
N LYS A 238 -38.26 7.33 -1.51
CA LYS A 238 -39.25 7.76 -2.50
C LYS A 238 -40.61 7.91 -1.85
#